data_AF-A0A968FNJ9-F1
#
_entry.id   AF-A0A968FNJ9-F1
#
_cell.length_a   1.000
_cell.length_b   1.000
_cell.length_c   1.000
_cell.angle_alpha   90.00
_cell.angle_beta   90.00
_cell.angle_gamma   90.00
#
_symmetry.space_group_name_H-M   'P 1'
#
loop_
_entity.id
_entity.type
_entity.pdbx_description
1 polymer ?
#
loop_
_entity_poly.entity_id
_entity_poly.type
_entity_poly.pdbx_seq_one_letter_code
_entity_poly.pdbx_strand_id
1 'polypeptide(L)' 'MSGKSLTPNVLHQFRNGDIRHCYADNSRIRALGFEPRISLKEGLQDLVRWGGRQASVCRVDDAHQELVAKGLVV' A
#
# COMPACT_ATOMS: atom_id res chain seq x y z
N MET A 1 -1.31 15.31 3.66
CA MET A 1 -1.00 14.60 4.92
C MET A 1 0.36 15.05 5.46
N SER A 2 0.56 16.35 5.70
CA SER A 2 1.81 16.91 6.23
C SER A 2 1.58 17.36 7.67
N GLY A 3 2.44 16.95 8.61
CA GLY A 3 2.63 17.63 9.91
C GLY A 3 1.55 17.50 10.99
N LYS A 4 0.58 16.58 10.88
CA LYS A 4 -0.37 16.33 11.98
C LYS A 4 0.20 15.32 12.97
N SER A 5 0.14 15.65 14.27
CA SER A 5 0.38 14.67 15.33
C SER A 5 -0.74 13.62 15.25
N LEU A 6 -0.40 12.44 14.74
CA LEU A 6 -1.30 11.31 14.62
C LEU A 6 -0.74 10.18 15.48
N THR A 7 -1.55 9.71 16.43
CA THR A 7 -1.24 8.49 17.16
C THR A 7 -1.75 7.31 16.34
N PRO A 8 -0.88 6.41 15.87
CA PRO A 8 -1.33 5.24 15.13
C PRO A 8 -2.14 4.32 16.04
N ASN A 9 -3.25 3.79 15.53
CA ASN A 9 -3.91 2.65 16.15
C ASN A 9 -3.24 1.36 15.67
N VAL A 10 -2.49 0.69 16.54
CA VAL A 10 -1.77 -0.55 16.22
C VAL A 10 -2.67 -1.73 16.56
N LEU A 11 -3.30 -2.31 15.54
CA LEU A 11 -4.33 -3.34 15.72
C LEU A 11 -3.78 -4.73 16.09
N HIS A 12 -2.49 -5.00 15.86
CA HIS A 12 -1.88 -6.33 16.06
C HIS A 12 -2.60 -7.49 15.34
N GLN A 13 -3.30 -7.19 14.25
CA GLN A 13 -4.04 -8.15 13.41
C GLN A 13 -3.35 -8.34 12.06
N PHE A 14 -3.52 -9.51 11.46
CA PHE A 14 -3.10 -9.84 10.08
C PHE A 14 -4.31 -10.36 9.30
N ARG A 15 -4.21 -10.38 7.97
CA ARG A 15 -5.26 -10.96 7.12
C ARG A 15 -4.87 -12.36 6.68
N ASN A 16 -5.87 -13.23 6.55
CA ASN A 16 -5.66 -14.55 5.97
C ASN A 16 -5.10 -14.40 4.54
N GLY A 17 -3.90 -14.95 4.31
CA GLY A 17 -3.20 -14.86 3.02
C GLY A 17 -2.09 -13.81 2.96
N ASP A 18 -1.85 -13.02 4.00
CA ASP A 18 -0.70 -12.12 4.05
C ASP A 18 0.62 -12.93 4.00
N ILE A 19 1.57 -12.47 3.19
CA ILE A 19 2.89 -13.10 3.00
C ILE A 19 4.02 -12.18 3.46
N ARG A 20 5.13 -12.79 3.93
CA ARG A 20 6.26 -12.05 4.50
C ARG A 20 7.12 -11.32 3.47
N HIS A 21 7.25 -11.88 2.28
CA HIS A 21 8.16 -11.38 1.24
C HIS A 21 7.44 -11.38 -0.11
N CYS A 22 7.35 -10.20 -0.71
CA CYS A 22 6.77 -10.01 -2.04
C CYS A 22 7.66 -9.01 -2.81
N TYR A 23 8.68 -9.53 -3.49
CA TYR A 23 9.55 -8.75 -4.37
C TYR A 23 9.82 -9.54 -5.64
N ALA A 24 9.99 -8.83 -6.75
CA ALA A 24 10.20 -9.43 -8.06
C ALA A 24 11.69 -9.50 -8.40
N ASP A 25 12.13 -10.66 -8.88
CA ASP A 25 13.35 -10.74 -9.69
C ASP A 25 13.06 -10.18 -11.09
N ASN A 26 13.78 -9.13 -11.48
CA ASN A 26 13.61 -8.46 -12.76
C ASN A 26 14.63 -8.90 -13.83
N SER A 27 15.43 -9.92 -13.56
CA SER A 27 16.46 -10.44 -14.50
C SER A 27 15.90 -10.75 -15.89
N ARG A 28 14.74 -11.42 -15.97
CA ARG A 28 14.12 -11.81 -17.25
C ARG A 28 13.51 -10.64 -18.02
N ILE A 29 12.81 -9.74 -17.33
CA ILE A 29 12.14 -8.61 -18.00
C ILE A 29 13.17 -7.59 -18.53
N ARG A 30 14.35 -7.50 -17.90
CA ARG A 30 15.48 -6.68 -18.40
C ARG A 30 15.95 -7.11 -19.79
N ALA A 31 15.87 -8.41 -20.12
CA ALA A 31 16.18 -8.89 -21.47
C ALA A 31 15.22 -8.35 -22.54
N LEU A 32 14.02 -7.88 -22.12
CA LEU A 32 13.06 -7.21 -22.98
C LEU A 32 13.22 -5.67 -23.00
N GLY A 33 14.30 -5.15 -22.41
CA GLY A 33 14.61 -3.71 -22.39
C GLY A 33 13.94 -2.93 -21.26
N PHE A 34 13.26 -3.61 -20.33
CA PHE A 34 12.70 -2.93 -19.15
C PHE A 34 13.77 -2.63 -18.11
N GLU A 35 13.80 -1.39 -17.62
CA GLU A 35 14.66 -0.95 -16.53
C GLU A 35 13.84 -0.13 -15.52
N PRO A 36 13.83 -0.47 -14.22
CA PRO A 36 13.30 0.43 -13.19
C PRO A 36 14.10 1.73 -13.15
N ARG A 37 13.45 2.87 -13.44
CA ARG A 37 14.10 4.19 -13.49
C ARG A 37 13.82 5.06 -12.26
N ILE A 38 12.83 4.68 -11.46
CA ILE A 38 12.37 5.43 -10.30
C ILE A 38 12.61 4.56 -9.07
N SER A 39 13.36 5.07 -8.10
CA SER A 39 13.55 4.37 -6.83
C SER A 39 12.24 4.35 -6.02
N LEU A 40 12.13 3.41 -5.07
CA LEU A 40 10.97 3.36 -4.18
C LEU A 40 10.76 4.69 -3.44
N LYS A 41 11.84 5.33 -2.99
CA LYS A 41 11.79 6.60 -2.26
C LYS A 41 11.21 7.73 -3.12
N GLU A 42 11.70 7.88 -4.34
CA GLU A 42 11.21 8.90 -5.27
C GLU A 42 9.75 8.66 -5.63
N GLY A 43 9.39 7.40 -5.95
CA GLY A 43 8.00 7.04 -6.28
C GLY A 43 7.03 7.29 -5.13
N LEU A 44 7.42 7.02 -3.89
CA LEU A 44 6.59 7.32 -2.71
C LEU A 44 6.42 8.83 -2.49
N GLN A 45 7.47 9.63 -2.71
CA GLN A 45 7.37 11.09 -2.63
C GLN A 45 6.41 11.65 -3.69
N ASP A 46 6.48 11.14 -4.93
CA ASP A 46 5.57 11.50 -6.01
C ASP A 46 4.13 11.12 -5.69
N LEU A 47 3.91 9.89 -5.18
CA LEU A 47 2.61 9.40 -4.79
C LEU A 47 1.97 10.29 -3.71
N VAL A 48 2.73 10.67 -2.67
CA VAL A 48 2.22 11.54 -1.60
C VAL A 48 1.86 12.92 -2.15
N ARG A 49 2.70 13.50 -3.02
CA ARG A 49 2.41 14.78 -3.67
C ARG A 49 1.14 14.71 -4.51
N TRP A 50 0.98 13.65 -5.30
CA TRP A 50 -0.20 13.44 -6.14
C TRP A 50 -1.46 13.24 -5.29
N GLY A 51 -1.39 12.40 -4.26
CA GLY A 51 -2.51 12.10 -3.37
C GLY A 51 -3.00 13.35 -2.62
N GLY A 52 -2.12 14.29 -2.29
CA GLY A 52 -2.51 15.57 -1.70
C GLY A 52 -3.41 16.45 -2.56
N ARG A 53 -3.53 16.16 -3.87
CA ARG A 53 -4.40 16.88 -4.81
C ARG A 53 -5.72 16.16 -5.10
N GLN A 54 -5.90 14.95 -4.59
CA GLN A 54 -7.10 14.16 -4.86
C GLN A 54 -8.14 14.38 -3.75
N ALA A 55 -9.40 14.56 -4.15
CA ALA A 55 -10.51 14.38 -3.22
C ALA A 55 -10.70 12.87 -2.99
N SER A 56 -10.86 12.46 -1.73
CA SER A 56 -11.13 11.06 -1.39
C SER A 56 -12.17 10.95 -0.29
N VAL A 57 -13.00 9.92 -0.40
CA VAL A 57 -13.94 9.51 0.65
C VAL A 57 -13.34 8.34 1.39
N CYS A 58 -13.28 8.42 2.72
CA CYS A 58 -12.80 7.31 3.53
C CYS A 58 -13.83 6.17 3.48
N ARG A 59 -13.43 5.01 2.94
CA ARG A 59 -14.21 3.76 2.94
C ARG A 59 -13.46 2.62 3.61
N VAL A 60 -12.55 2.96 4.52
CA VAL A 60 -11.72 1.97 5.22
C VAL A 60 -12.59 1.08 6.11
N ASP A 61 -13.57 1.65 6.80
CA ASP A 61 -14.48 0.90 7.66
C ASP A 61 -15.38 -0.04 6.84
N ASP A 62 -15.95 0.45 5.72
CA ASP A 62 -16.72 -0.39 4.78
C ASP A 62 -15.88 -1.58 4.31
N ALA A 63 -14.66 -1.32 3.84
CA ALA A 63 -13.75 -2.35 3.36
C ALA A 63 -13.38 -3.35 4.46
N HIS A 64 -13.20 -2.89 5.70
CA HIS A 64 -12.95 -3.76 6.83
C HIS A 64 -14.14 -4.68 7.11
N GLN A 65 -15.37 -4.15 7.11
CA GLN A 65 -16.59 -4.97 7.29
C GLN A 65 -16.73 -6.01 6.18
N GLU A 66 -16.40 -5.67 4.93
CA GLU A 66 -16.38 -6.65 3.83
C GLU A 66 -15.36 -7.77 4.05
N LEU A 67 -14.18 -7.45 4.62
CA LEU A 67 -13.16 -8.45 4.95
C LEU A 67 -13.62 -9.37 6.09
N VAL A 68 -14.28 -8.82 7.13
CA VAL A 68 -14.86 -9.58 8.25
C VAL A 68 -15.94 -10.53 7.73
N ALA A 69 -16.87 -10.02 6.92
CA ALA A 69 -17.95 -10.81 6.33
C ALA A 69 -17.44 -11.97 5.45
N LYS A 70 -16.24 -11.82 4.86
CA LYS A 70 -15.57 -12.86 4.07
C LYS A 70 -14.63 -13.75 4.88
N GLY A 71 -14.50 -13.56 6.19
CA GLY A 71 -13.61 -14.33 7.06
C GLY A 71 -12.12 -14.12 6.77
N LEU A 72 -11.77 -12.97 6.19
CA LEU A 72 -10.38 -12.63 5.81
C LEU A 72 -9.62 -11.90 6.93
N VAL A 73 -10.34 -11.35 7.91
CA VAL A 73 -9.82 -10.71 9.11
C VAL A 73 -10.70 -11.08 10.31
N VAL A 74 -10.11 -11.09 11.51
CA VAL A 74 -10.75 -11.47 12.78
C VAL A 74 -10.62 -10.33 13.78
#